data_AF-A0A7R9PIQ3-F1
#
_entry.id   AF-A0A7R9PIQ3-F1
#
_cell.length_a   1.000
_cell.length_b   1.000
_cell.length_c   1.000
_cell.angle_alpha   90.00
_cell.angle_beta   90.00
_cell.angle_gamma   90.00
#
_symmetry.space_group_name_H-M   'P 1'
#
loop_
_entity.id
_entity.type
_entity.pdbx_description
1 polymer ?
#
loop_
_entity_poly.entity_id
_entity_poly.type
_entity_poly.pdbx_seq_one_letter_code
_entity_poly.pdbx_strand_id
1 'polypeptide(L)'
;LCELDPLDRVTTGCTSTFLFHSFVQEFVGDPLDGVTLLLELLRAVQLSQAAQQARCPPPLLRRVLLDEHSCLQCLKSCLRCPDAARRLSSSPAGLFTLAVCIMSNVSKSRVVALELLTRACEPPGCGHTPVSEALSTLRLRFGEPVRFRFLVGMLISAGGCPELQAAGLRFLNTFLDTAPSQQHRLYLQAELEQAGFTTAAIRKSRRGRRLLPRQVQTHYQDTVTSSQIHHHKSRNQSSAEVKLHCSSVSNVG
;
A
#
# COMPACT_ATOMS: atom_id res chain seq x y z
N LEU A 1 -16.42 40.10 -1.73
CA LEU A 1 -16.51 39.22 -2.92
C LEU A 1 -15.33 38.28 -2.83
N CYS A 2 -15.52 37.13 -2.18
CA CYS A 2 -14.47 36.10 -2.11
C CYS A 2 -14.31 35.54 -3.51
N GLU A 3 -13.20 35.85 -4.18
CA GLU A 3 -12.81 35.16 -5.40
C GLU A 3 -12.83 33.65 -5.13
N LEU A 4 -13.59 32.91 -5.94
CA LEU A 4 -13.53 31.46 -5.96
C LEU A 4 -12.11 31.06 -6.35
N ASP A 5 -11.41 30.39 -5.44
CA ASP A 5 -10.04 29.93 -5.60
C ASP A 5 -9.86 29.18 -6.94
N PRO A 6 -8.78 29.43 -7.71
CA PRO A 6 -8.50 28.72 -8.97
C PRO A 6 -8.55 27.19 -8.83
N LEU A 7 -8.17 26.69 -7.66
CA LEU A 7 -8.15 25.26 -7.34
C LEU A 7 -9.56 24.64 -7.27
N ASP A 8 -10.57 25.42 -6.88
CA ASP A 8 -11.96 24.98 -6.82
C ASP A 8 -12.55 24.77 -8.23
N ARG A 9 -12.18 25.67 -9.15
CA ARG A 9 -12.52 25.57 -10.57
C ARG A 9 -11.78 24.44 -11.25
N VAL A 10 -10.49 24.25 -10.94
CA VAL A 10 -9.68 23.15 -11.48
C VAL A 10 -10.21 21.82 -10.97
N THR A 11 -10.46 21.64 -9.68
CA THR A 11 -10.89 20.35 -9.13
C THR A 11 -12.32 19.97 -9.52
N THR A 12 -13.28 20.90 -9.43
CA THR A 12 -14.67 20.65 -9.84
C THR A 12 -14.76 20.47 -11.37
N GLY A 13 -14.07 21.31 -12.14
CA GLY A 13 -13.96 21.20 -13.58
C GLY A 13 -13.30 19.89 -14.02
N CYS A 14 -12.19 19.51 -13.40
CA CYS A 14 -11.48 18.26 -13.68
C CYS A 14 -12.39 17.04 -13.50
N THR A 15 -13.17 16.95 -12.41
CA THR A 15 -14.05 15.78 -12.21
C THR A 15 -15.12 15.63 -13.29
N SER A 16 -15.65 16.73 -13.84
CA SER A 16 -16.59 16.69 -14.97
C SER A 16 -15.89 16.46 -16.32
N THR A 17 -14.72 17.03 -16.55
CA THR A 17 -13.97 16.88 -17.81
C THR A 17 -13.34 15.49 -17.95
N PHE A 18 -12.92 14.87 -16.83
CA PHE A 18 -12.42 13.49 -16.80
C PHE A 18 -13.49 12.42 -17.06
N LEU A 19 -14.74 12.81 -17.33
CA LEU A 19 -15.77 11.91 -17.85
C LEU A 19 -15.46 11.47 -19.29
N PHE A 20 -14.80 12.32 -20.09
CA PHE A 20 -14.44 12.03 -21.48
C PHE A 20 -13.10 11.27 -21.57
N HIS A 21 -13.14 10.06 -22.14
CA HIS A 21 -11.96 9.20 -22.24
C HIS A 21 -10.83 9.81 -23.08
N SER A 22 -11.17 10.48 -24.19
CA SER A 22 -10.20 11.15 -25.07
C SER A 22 -9.42 12.24 -24.34
N PHE A 23 -10.10 13.06 -23.54
CA PHE A 23 -9.45 14.08 -22.71
C PHE A 23 -8.50 13.45 -21.68
N VAL A 24 -8.93 12.38 -20.99
CA VAL A 24 -8.06 11.69 -20.01
C VAL A 24 -6.79 11.18 -20.70
N GLN A 25 -6.90 10.63 -21.90
CA GLN A 25 -5.75 10.11 -22.65
C GLN A 25 -4.79 11.22 -23.06
N GLU A 26 -5.30 12.35 -23.56
CA GLU A 26 -4.48 13.52 -23.91
C GLU A 26 -3.80 14.11 -22.68
N PHE A 27 -4.54 14.28 -21.58
CA PHE A 27 -4.03 14.81 -20.30
C PHE A 27 -2.94 13.93 -19.69
N VAL A 28 -3.11 12.60 -19.71
CA VAL A 28 -2.13 11.64 -19.18
C VAL A 28 -0.93 11.51 -20.12
N GLY A 29 -1.13 11.69 -21.42
CA GLY A 29 -0.09 11.54 -22.45
C GLY A 29 0.94 12.67 -22.46
N ASP A 30 1.96 12.50 -23.29
CA ASP A 30 2.93 13.55 -23.56
C ASP A 30 2.33 14.60 -24.52
N PRO A 31 2.69 15.90 -24.39
CA PRO A 31 3.68 16.44 -23.44
C PRO A 31 3.09 16.85 -22.09
N LEU A 32 1.79 16.63 -21.84
CA LEU A 32 1.10 17.19 -20.67
C LEU A 32 1.51 16.51 -19.35
N ASP A 33 1.71 15.19 -19.37
CA ASP A 33 2.08 14.38 -18.20
C ASP A 33 1.27 14.72 -16.93
N GLY A 34 -0.04 14.84 -17.10
CA GLY A 34 -0.93 15.39 -16.09
C GLY A 34 -0.97 14.60 -14.78
N VAL A 35 -0.58 13.32 -14.80
CA VAL A 35 -0.41 12.51 -13.57
C VAL A 35 0.68 13.09 -12.68
N THR A 36 1.83 13.44 -13.25
CA THR A 36 2.95 14.06 -12.51
C THR A 36 2.54 15.41 -11.96
N LEU A 37 1.88 16.25 -12.76
CA LEU A 37 1.39 17.56 -12.31
C LEU A 37 0.38 17.44 -11.15
N LEU A 38 -0.54 16.47 -11.21
CA LEU A 38 -1.49 16.23 -10.12
C LEU A 38 -0.79 15.73 -8.84
N LEU A 39 0.29 14.94 -8.96
CA LEU A 39 1.08 14.50 -7.81
C LEU A 39 1.85 15.67 -7.17
N GLU A 40 2.41 16.58 -7.98
CA GLU A 40 3.05 17.80 -7.49
C GLU A 40 2.06 18.73 -6.79
N LEU A 41 0.86 18.89 -7.36
CA LEU A 41 -0.22 19.65 -6.74
C LEU A 41 -0.63 19.05 -5.40
N LEU A 42 -0.84 17.72 -5.34
CA LEU A 42 -1.15 17.03 -4.09
C LEU A 42 -0.08 17.25 -3.03
N ARG A 43 1.20 17.22 -3.42
CA ARG A 43 2.33 17.51 -2.52
C ARG A 43 2.29 18.96 -2.02
N ALA A 44 1.99 19.92 -2.88
CA ALA A 44 1.85 21.32 -2.49
C ALA A 44 0.71 21.51 -1.47
N VAL A 45 -0.43 20.84 -1.67
CA VAL A 45 -1.56 20.83 -0.74
C VAL A 45 -1.13 20.28 0.63
N GLN A 46 -0.40 19.15 0.67
CA GLN A 46 0.10 18.56 1.91
C GLN A 46 1.13 19.44 2.64
N LEU A 47 2.02 20.10 1.91
CA LEU A 47 2.98 21.04 2.50
C LEU A 47 2.29 22.25 3.12
N SER A 48 1.27 22.79 2.43
CA SER A 48 0.42 23.84 2.97
C SER A 48 -0.30 23.38 4.23
N GLN A 49 -0.85 22.17 4.23
CA GLN A 49 -1.49 21.57 5.40
C GLN A 49 -0.55 21.50 6.61
N ALA A 50 0.68 20.99 6.42
CA ALA A 50 1.66 20.86 7.47
C ALA A 50 2.07 22.22 8.06
N ALA A 51 2.20 23.25 7.23
CA ALA A 51 2.50 24.62 7.68
C ALA A 51 1.34 25.27 8.45
N GLN A 52 0.09 24.92 8.10
CA GLN A 52 -1.11 25.57 8.61
C GLN A 52 -1.76 24.88 9.81
N GLN A 53 -1.39 23.62 10.12
CA GLN A 53 -1.98 22.80 11.19
C GLN A 53 -2.01 23.47 12.57
N ALA A 54 -1.08 24.39 12.88
CA ALA A 54 -0.98 25.05 14.18
C ALA A 54 -1.59 26.47 14.23
N ARG A 55 -2.00 27.07 13.10
CA ARG A 55 -2.25 28.52 13.02
C ARG A 55 -3.55 28.93 12.30
N CYS A 56 -4.21 28.01 11.60
CA CYS A 56 -5.32 28.38 10.73
C CYS A 56 -6.71 28.09 11.32
N PRO A 57 -7.71 28.96 11.05
CA PRO A 57 -9.10 28.73 11.40
C PRO A 57 -9.64 27.39 10.85
N PRO A 58 -10.58 26.71 11.54
CA PRO A 58 -11.15 25.44 11.11
C PRO A 58 -11.68 25.38 9.67
N PRO A 59 -12.31 26.44 9.11
CA PRO A 59 -12.75 26.43 7.71
C PRO A 59 -11.62 26.24 6.69
N LEU A 60 -10.45 26.86 6.91
CA LEU A 60 -9.30 26.72 6.02
C LEU A 60 -8.70 25.32 6.12
N LEU A 61 -8.63 24.75 7.33
CA LEU A 61 -8.16 23.37 7.50
C LEU A 61 -9.08 22.37 6.78
N ARG A 62 -10.40 22.60 6.84
CA ARG A 62 -11.38 21.77 6.10
C ARG A 62 -11.21 21.91 4.59
N ARG A 63 -10.93 23.11 4.09
CA ARG A 63 -10.68 23.38 2.67
C ARG A 63 -9.51 22.55 2.13
N VAL A 64 -8.38 22.57 2.83
CA VAL A 64 -7.17 21.82 2.45
C VAL A 64 -7.44 20.30 2.38
N LEU A 65 -8.25 19.76 3.30
CA LEU A 65 -8.66 18.35 3.26
C LEU A 65 -9.56 18.00 2.06
N LEU A 66 -10.40 18.95 1.62
CA LEU A 66 -11.22 18.79 0.42
C LEU A 66 -10.35 18.83 -0.84
N ASP A 67 -9.40 19.76 -0.90
CA ASP A 67 -8.47 19.89 -2.03
C ASP A 67 -7.60 18.63 -2.18
N GLU A 68 -7.10 18.08 -1.06
CA GLU A 68 -6.41 16.78 -1.04
C GLU A 68 -7.30 15.68 -1.65
N HIS A 69 -8.55 15.57 -1.16
CA HIS A 69 -9.48 14.55 -1.64
C HIS A 69 -9.77 14.69 -3.13
N SER A 70 -9.98 15.92 -3.61
CA SER A 70 -10.24 16.20 -5.01
C SER A 70 -9.05 15.83 -5.91
N CYS A 71 -7.82 16.12 -5.48
CA CYS A 71 -6.62 15.69 -6.20
C CYS A 71 -6.56 14.16 -6.34
N LEU A 72 -6.85 13.43 -5.26
CA LEU A 72 -6.91 11.97 -5.28
C LEU A 72 -7.98 11.43 -6.24
N GLN A 73 -9.15 12.07 -6.32
CA GLN A 73 -10.21 11.69 -7.28
C GLN A 73 -9.80 11.95 -8.74
N CYS A 74 -9.08 13.03 -9.00
CA CYS A 74 -8.54 13.32 -10.33
C CYS A 74 -7.53 12.25 -10.75
N LEU A 75 -6.59 11.89 -9.86
CA LEU A 75 -5.63 10.80 -10.09
C LEU A 75 -6.35 9.47 -10.32
N LYS A 76 -7.38 9.17 -9.53
CA LYS A 76 -8.18 7.95 -9.70
C LYS A 76 -8.87 7.91 -11.06
N SER A 77 -9.40 9.03 -11.52
CA SER A 77 -9.99 9.14 -12.86
C SER A 77 -8.97 8.92 -13.97
N CYS A 78 -7.71 9.35 -13.77
CA CYS A 78 -6.62 9.11 -14.71
C CYS A 78 -6.31 7.62 -14.91
N LEU A 79 -6.55 6.76 -13.91
CA LEU A 79 -6.32 5.31 -14.02
C LEU A 79 -7.19 4.58 -15.05
N ARG A 80 -8.16 5.29 -15.66
CA ARG A 80 -8.88 4.81 -16.86
C ARG A 80 -7.97 4.75 -18.09
N CYS A 81 -6.84 5.46 -18.08
CA CYS A 81 -5.78 5.36 -19.08
C CYS A 81 -4.75 4.30 -18.65
N PRO A 82 -4.39 3.33 -19.52
CA PRO A 82 -3.40 2.30 -19.21
C PRO A 82 -2.03 2.83 -18.78
N ASP A 83 -1.66 4.02 -19.28
CA ASP A 83 -0.34 4.61 -19.04
C ASP A 83 -0.27 5.36 -17.71
N ALA A 84 -1.41 5.75 -17.14
CA ALA A 84 -1.45 6.49 -15.88
C ALA A 84 -0.84 5.70 -14.72
N ALA A 85 -1.07 4.38 -14.66
CA ALA A 85 -0.49 3.53 -13.62
C ALA A 85 1.04 3.47 -13.73
N ARG A 86 1.59 3.43 -14.96
CA ARG A 86 3.06 3.48 -15.16
C ARG A 86 3.63 4.81 -14.71
N ARG A 87 3.03 5.93 -15.15
CA ARG A 87 3.46 7.29 -14.78
C ARG A 87 3.39 7.51 -13.27
N LEU A 88 2.35 7.00 -12.63
CA LEU A 88 2.21 7.02 -11.17
C LEU A 88 3.39 6.30 -10.49
N SER A 89 3.73 5.10 -10.95
CA SER A 89 4.84 4.30 -10.40
C SER A 89 6.23 4.88 -10.68
N SER A 90 6.37 5.66 -11.77
CA SER A 90 7.62 6.32 -12.15
C SER A 90 7.96 7.58 -11.35
N SER A 91 7.09 8.03 -10.44
CA SER A 91 7.33 9.19 -9.58
C SER A 91 7.47 8.77 -8.10
N PRO A 92 8.70 8.48 -7.61
CA PRO A 92 8.90 8.09 -6.22
C PRO A 92 8.42 9.13 -5.21
N ALA A 93 8.62 10.43 -5.51
CA ALA A 93 8.11 11.52 -4.69
C ALA A 93 6.57 11.57 -4.69
N GLY A 94 5.94 11.24 -5.83
CA GLY A 94 4.49 11.11 -5.93
C GLY A 94 3.93 9.93 -5.13
N LEU A 95 4.58 8.76 -5.17
CA LEU A 95 4.17 7.60 -4.38
C LEU A 95 4.27 7.85 -2.87
N PHE A 96 5.32 8.55 -2.43
CA PHE A 96 5.40 8.97 -1.03
C PHE A 96 4.26 9.92 -0.65
N THR A 97 3.94 10.89 -1.51
CA THR A 97 2.80 11.81 -1.35
C THR A 97 1.48 11.04 -1.21
N LEU A 98 1.26 9.99 -2.02
CA LEU A 98 0.11 9.09 -1.89
C LEU A 98 0.12 8.27 -0.60
N ALA A 99 1.29 7.77 -0.17
CA ALA A 99 1.42 7.03 1.06
C ALA A 99 1.03 7.89 2.29
N VAL A 100 1.37 9.18 2.29
CA VAL A 100 0.94 10.14 3.34
C VAL A 100 -0.59 10.23 3.41
N CYS A 101 -1.31 10.16 2.28
CA CYS A 101 -2.78 10.20 2.29
C CYS A 101 -3.45 9.00 2.99
N ILE A 102 -2.74 7.89 3.23
CA ILE A 102 -3.23 6.80 4.10
C ILE A 102 -3.50 7.32 5.52
N MET A 103 -2.71 8.30 5.98
CA MET A 103 -2.81 8.91 7.30
C MET A 103 -3.81 10.08 7.37
N SER A 104 -4.42 10.47 6.25
CA SER A 104 -5.40 11.57 6.17
C SER A 104 -6.52 11.41 7.19
N ASN A 105 -7.09 12.49 7.73
CA ASN A 105 -8.23 12.39 8.65
C ASN A 105 -9.56 12.11 7.93
N VAL A 106 -9.56 12.04 6.60
CA VAL A 106 -10.75 11.78 5.78
C VAL A 106 -10.75 10.33 5.30
N SER A 107 -11.65 9.50 5.82
CA SER A 107 -11.74 8.07 5.46
C SER A 107 -11.86 7.84 3.94
N LYS A 108 -12.58 8.70 3.22
CA LYS A 108 -12.68 8.61 1.75
C LYS A 108 -11.35 8.85 1.05
N SER A 109 -10.51 9.78 1.53
CA SER A 109 -9.16 9.99 0.99
C SER A 109 -8.28 8.76 1.22
N ARG A 110 -8.36 8.15 2.41
CA ARG A 110 -7.63 6.91 2.70
C ARG A 110 -7.99 5.77 1.75
N VAL A 111 -9.28 5.59 1.47
CA VAL A 111 -9.77 4.59 0.50
C VAL A 111 -9.14 4.82 -0.87
N VAL A 112 -9.22 6.04 -1.40
CA VAL A 112 -8.70 6.34 -2.74
C VAL A 112 -7.18 6.21 -2.78
N ALA A 113 -6.46 6.64 -1.74
CA ALA A 113 -5.01 6.49 -1.65
C ALA A 113 -4.59 5.01 -1.71
N LEU A 114 -5.27 4.13 -0.97
CA LEU A 114 -5.03 2.69 -1.00
C LEU A 114 -5.33 2.09 -2.39
N GLU A 115 -6.40 2.54 -3.05
CA GLU A 115 -6.73 2.10 -4.42
C GLU A 115 -5.68 2.54 -5.44
N LEU A 116 -5.19 3.78 -5.36
CA LEU A 116 -4.11 4.30 -6.21
C LEU A 116 -2.81 3.50 -6.01
N LEU A 117 -2.40 3.28 -4.75
CA LEU A 117 -1.21 2.50 -4.43
C LEU A 117 -1.34 1.03 -4.85
N THR A 118 -2.53 0.45 -4.75
CA THR A 118 -2.82 -0.91 -5.27
C THR A 118 -2.55 -0.96 -6.78
N ARG A 119 -3.06 0.04 -7.51
CA ARG A 119 -2.91 0.11 -8.97
C ARG A 119 -1.47 0.41 -9.41
N ALA A 120 -0.66 1.07 -8.59
CA ALA A 120 0.77 1.26 -8.83
C ALA A 120 1.57 -0.07 -8.76
N CYS A 121 1.17 -0.98 -7.87
CA CYS A 121 1.80 -2.30 -7.73
C CYS A 121 1.47 -3.24 -8.91
N GLU A 122 0.26 -3.15 -9.46
CA GLU A 122 -0.22 -4.03 -10.51
C GLU A 122 0.43 -3.73 -11.88
N PRO A 123 0.58 -4.73 -12.78
CA PRO A 123 0.91 -4.47 -14.17
C PRO A 123 -0.12 -3.50 -14.81
N PRO A 124 0.31 -2.55 -15.66
CA PRO A 124 1.68 -2.37 -16.17
C PRO A 124 2.60 -1.54 -15.26
N GLY A 125 2.13 -1.06 -14.11
CA GLY A 125 2.86 -0.15 -13.22
C GLY A 125 4.11 -0.76 -12.60
N CYS A 126 4.12 -2.08 -12.34
CA CYS A 126 5.24 -2.85 -11.78
C CYS A 126 5.97 -2.16 -10.60
N GLY A 127 5.26 -1.30 -9.87
CA GLY A 127 5.83 -0.33 -8.94
C GLY A 127 6.04 -0.87 -7.54
N HIS A 128 6.13 -2.19 -7.36
CA HIS A 128 6.24 -2.80 -6.02
C HIS A 128 7.39 -2.20 -5.23
N THR A 129 8.60 -2.12 -5.82
CA THR A 129 9.78 -1.56 -5.15
C THR A 129 9.58 -0.08 -4.78
N PRO A 130 9.22 0.83 -5.71
CA PRO A 130 8.91 2.22 -5.36
C PRO A 130 7.80 2.39 -4.29
N VAL A 131 6.74 1.59 -4.34
CA VAL A 131 5.67 1.62 -3.32
C VAL A 131 6.19 1.14 -1.96
N SER A 132 7.02 0.09 -1.95
CA SER A 132 7.68 -0.43 -0.76
C SER A 132 8.58 0.62 -0.10
N GLU A 133 9.36 1.36 -0.90
CA GLU A 133 10.22 2.45 -0.45
C GLU A 133 9.42 3.64 0.10
N ALA A 134 8.32 4.00 -0.56
CA ALA A 134 7.42 5.05 -0.09
C ALA A 134 6.84 4.72 1.30
N LEU A 135 6.41 3.47 1.52
CA LEU A 135 5.91 3.01 2.83
C LEU A 135 7.01 2.93 3.89
N SER A 136 8.23 2.55 3.51
CA SER A 136 9.39 2.58 4.41
C SER A 136 9.74 4.01 4.82
N THR A 137 9.65 4.96 3.89
CA THR A 137 9.83 6.38 4.15
C THR A 137 8.73 6.92 5.05
N LEU A 138 7.47 6.52 4.84
CA LEU A 138 6.33 6.87 5.69
C LEU A 138 6.58 6.45 7.13
N ARG A 139 7.01 5.19 7.34
CA ARG A 139 7.37 4.68 8.67
C ARG A 139 8.39 5.58 9.36
N LEU A 140 9.47 5.94 8.67
CA LEU A 140 10.54 6.79 9.22
C LEU A 140 10.04 8.21 9.53
N ARG A 141 9.27 8.82 8.62
CA ARG A 141 8.80 10.21 8.74
C ARG A 141 7.78 10.40 9.86
N PHE A 142 6.97 9.39 10.14
CA PHE A 142 5.94 9.43 11.19
C PHE A 142 6.30 8.64 12.45
N GLY A 143 7.55 8.16 12.55
CA GLY A 143 8.03 7.46 13.73
C GLY A 143 7.29 6.16 14.03
N GLU A 144 6.80 5.46 13.01
CA GLU A 144 6.18 4.15 13.22
C GLU A 144 7.24 3.12 13.63
N PRO A 145 6.99 2.30 14.67
CA PRO A 145 7.99 1.35 15.18
C PRO A 145 8.32 0.26 14.15
N VAL A 146 7.32 -0.17 13.37
CA VAL A 146 7.44 -1.12 12.26
C VAL A 146 6.60 -0.62 11.10
N ARG A 147 6.91 -1.06 9.88
CA ARG A 147 6.14 -0.69 8.70
C ARG A 147 4.71 -1.22 8.83
N PHE A 148 3.73 -0.51 8.26
CA PHE A 148 2.31 -0.86 8.31
C PHE A 148 1.62 -0.76 9.67
N ARG A 149 2.31 -0.37 10.75
CA ARG A 149 1.73 -0.35 12.10
C ARG A 149 0.47 0.51 12.17
N PHE A 150 0.53 1.71 11.57
CA PHE A 150 -0.64 2.58 11.47
C PHE A 150 -1.73 1.97 10.59
N LEU A 151 -1.39 1.50 9.40
CA LEU A 151 -2.33 0.91 8.45
C LEU A 151 -3.11 -0.27 9.07
N VAL A 152 -2.40 -1.20 9.71
CA VAL A 152 -3.01 -2.35 10.38
C VAL A 152 -3.90 -1.90 11.54
N GLY A 153 -3.42 -0.98 12.38
CA GLY A 153 -4.21 -0.41 13.47
C GLY A 153 -5.49 0.25 12.96
N MET A 154 -5.39 1.02 11.86
CA MET A 154 -6.52 1.65 11.21
C MET A 154 -7.52 0.63 10.65
N LEU A 155 -7.07 -0.48 10.05
CA LEU A 155 -7.95 -1.51 9.51
C LEU A 155 -8.69 -2.29 10.60
N ILE A 156 -8.02 -2.57 11.72
CA ILE A 156 -8.61 -3.22 12.89
C ILE A 156 -9.65 -2.29 13.54
N SER A 157 -9.27 -1.02 13.72
CA SER A 157 -10.07 0.01 14.37
C SER A 157 -11.01 0.77 13.44
N ALA A 158 -11.22 0.29 12.20
CA ALA A 158 -11.95 1.01 11.14
C ALA A 158 -13.44 1.31 11.45
N GLY A 159 -13.91 1.04 12.68
CA GLY A 159 -15.22 1.45 13.17
C GLY A 159 -16.38 0.87 12.37
N GLY A 160 -16.15 -0.23 11.65
CA GLY A 160 -17.14 -0.80 10.74
C GLY A 160 -17.29 -0.07 9.41
N CYS A 161 -16.28 0.67 8.92
CA CYS A 161 -16.24 1.15 7.52
C CYS A 161 -15.75 0.02 6.59
N PRO A 162 -16.65 -0.71 5.90
CA PRO A 162 -16.27 -1.87 5.12
C PRO A 162 -15.47 -1.49 3.86
N GLU A 163 -15.68 -0.30 3.31
CA GLU A 163 -14.97 0.17 2.12
C GLU A 163 -13.49 0.36 2.40
N LEU A 164 -13.14 1.01 3.53
CA LEU A 164 -11.76 1.20 3.97
C LEU A 164 -11.07 -0.14 4.25
N GLN A 165 -11.77 -1.04 4.94
CA GLN A 165 -11.24 -2.38 5.18
C GLN A 165 -11.00 -3.15 3.89
N ALA A 166 -11.96 -3.10 2.96
CA ALA A 166 -11.84 -3.78 1.68
C ALA A 166 -10.70 -3.20 0.84
N ALA A 167 -10.55 -1.88 0.77
CA ALA A 167 -9.45 -1.21 0.07
C ALA A 167 -8.09 -1.57 0.69
N GLY A 168 -7.97 -1.53 2.01
CA GLY A 168 -6.71 -1.86 2.68
C GLY A 168 -6.33 -3.33 2.54
N LEU A 169 -7.29 -4.25 2.63
CA LEU A 169 -7.02 -5.68 2.40
C LEU A 169 -6.66 -5.97 0.95
N ARG A 170 -7.31 -5.31 -0.01
CA ARG A 170 -6.93 -5.42 -1.43
C ARG A 170 -5.49 -4.94 -1.63
N PHE A 171 -5.15 -3.77 -1.10
CA PHE A 171 -3.79 -3.23 -1.15
C PHE A 171 -2.77 -4.22 -0.58
N LEU A 172 -2.98 -4.72 0.64
CA LEU A 172 -2.05 -5.64 1.29
C LEU A 172 -1.87 -6.95 0.50
N ASN A 173 -2.96 -7.52 -0.01
CA ASN A 173 -2.90 -8.72 -0.84
C ASN A 173 -2.11 -8.46 -2.13
N THR A 174 -2.47 -7.42 -2.88
CA THR A 174 -1.77 -7.04 -4.11
C THR A 174 -0.30 -6.75 -3.83
N PHE A 175 0.03 -6.07 -2.73
CA PHE A 175 1.40 -5.79 -2.35
C PHE A 175 2.19 -7.07 -2.07
N LEU A 176 1.62 -8.05 -1.36
CA LEU A 176 2.24 -9.36 -1.15
C LEU A 176 2.38 -10.17 -2.46
N ASP A 177 1.36 -10.14 -3.31
CA ASP A 177 1.32 -10.91 -4.55
C ASP A 177 2.36 -10.39 -5.55
N THR A 178 2.55 -9.08 -5.61
CA THR A 178 3.50 -8.38 -6.49
C THR A 178 4.94 -8.34 -5.96
N ALA A 179 5.21 -8.96 -4.81
CA ALA A 179 6.57 -9.04 -4.27
C ALA A 179 7.53 -9.71 -5.27
N PRO A 180 8.78 -9.22 -5.41
CA PRO A 180 9.69 -9.64 -6.48
C PRO A 180 10.18 -11.09 -6.34
N SER A 181 10.04 -11.70 -5.16
CA SER A 181 10.41 -13.09 -4.90
C SER A 181 9.64 -13.65 -3.71
N GLN A 182 9.62 -14.98 -3.59
CA GLN A 182 9.05 -15.67 -2.43
C GLN A 182 9.72 -15.23 -1.12
N GLN A 183 11.04 -15.01 -1.12
CA GLN A 183 11.77 -14.55 0.06
C GLN A 183 11.31 -13.15 0.50
N HIS A 184 11.13 -12.23 -0.44
CA HIS A 184 10.59 -10.90 -0.13
C HIS A 184 9.18 -11.00 0.45
N ARG A 185 8.33 -11.85 -0.13
CA ARG A 185 6.98 -12.08 0.39
C ARG A 185 6.98 -12.57 1.84
N LEU A 186 7.90 -13.46 2.22
CA LEU A 186 8.05 -13.94 3.61
C LEU A 186 8.47 -12.81 4.56
N TYR A 187 9.41 -11.95 4.14
CA TYR A 187 9.79 -10.78 4.95
C TYR A 187 8.62 -9.81 5.14
N LEU A 188 7.85 -9.53 4.08
CA LEU A 188 6.66 -8.69 4.17
C LEU A 188 5.60 -9.26 5.12
N GLN A 189 5.40 -10.58 5.08
CA GLN A 189 4.47 -11.26 6.00
C GLN A 189 4.93 -11.11 7.46
N ALA A 190 6.23 -11.27 7.73
CA ALA A 190 6.78 -11.07 9.06
C ALA A 190 6.62 -9.61 9.55
N GLU A 191 6.81 -8.61 8.68
CA GLU A 191 6.55 -7.21 9.02
C GLU A 191 5.07 -6.96 9.34
N LEU A 192 4.16 -7.52 8.56
CA LEU A 192 2.73 -7.40 8.82
C LEU A 192 2.34 -8.05 10.16
N GLU A 193 2.92 -9.21 10.48
CA GLU A 193 2.73 -9.87 11.77
C GLU A 193 3.23 -9.00 12.93
N GLN A 194 4.43 -8.42 12.81
CA GLN A 194 4.98 -7.46 13.79
C GLN A 194 4.11 -6.21 13.93
N ALA A 195 3.45 -5.77 12.85
CA ALA A 195 2.48 -4.68 12.87
C ALA A 195 1.15 -5.06 13.55
N GLY A 196 0.96 -6.33 13.93
CA GLY A 196 -0.23 -6.86 14.60
C GLY A 196 -1.29 -7.39 13.64
N PHE A 197 -0.95 -7.63 12.37
CA PHE A 197 -1.89 -8.13 11.39
C PHE A 197 -2.19 -9.61 11.65
N THR A 198 -3.45 -9.91 12.00
CA THR A 198 -3.92 -11.29 12.12
C THR A 198 -5.27 -11.46 11.43
N THR A 199 -5.46 -12.61 10.76
CA THR A 199 -6.74 -12.93 10.09
C THR A 199 -7.91 -12.96 11.09
N ALA A 200 -7.65 -13.33 12.34
CA ALA A 200 -8.61 -13.29 13.43
C ALA A 200 -9.03 -11.86 13.82
N ALA A 201 -8.07 -10.92 13.93
CA ALA A 201 -8.37 -9.52 14.27
C ALA A 201 -9.26 -8.84 13.23
N ILE A 202 -9.02 -9.12 11.94
CA ILE A 202 -9.82 -8.57 10.84
C ILE A 202 -11.19 -9.24 10.77
N ARG A 203 -11.27 -10.56 10.99
CA ARG A 203 -12.55 -11.28 11.01
C ARG A 203 -13.48 -10.81 12.13
N LYS A 204 -12.95 -10.49 13.31
CA LYS A 204 -13.72 -9.95 14.44
C LYS A 204 -14.34 -8.58 14.14
N SER A 205 -13.68 -7.79 13.29
CA SER A 205 -14.16 -6.48 12.83
C SER A 205 -15.24 -6.58 11.74
N ARG A 206 -15.37 -7.73 11.05
CA ARG A 206 -16.31 -7.95 9.95
C ARG A 206 -17.54 -8.75 10.39
N ARG A 207 -18.55 -8.08 10.95
CA ARG A 207 -19.92 -8.65 11.00
C ARG A 207 -20.52 -8.64 9.59
N GLY A 208 -20.32 -9.73 8.84
CA GLY A 208 -21.17 -10.10 7.70
C GLY A 208 -20.81 -9.54 6.31
N ARG A 209 -19.81 -10.10 5.63
CA ARG A 209 -19.87 -10.49 4.19
C ARG A 209 -18.57 -11.16 3.72
N ARG A 210 -18.73 -12.23 2.94
CA ARG A 210 -17.66 -13.06 2.38
C ARG A 210 -16.91 -12.32 1.26
N LEU A 211 -15.77 -11.73 1.57
CA LEU A 211 -14.71 -11.44 0.60
C LEU A 211 -13.36 -11.55 1.32
N LEU A 212 -12.85 -12.77 1.44
CA LEU A 212 -11.43 -13.03 1.60
C LEU A 212 -10.96 -13.65 0.28
N PRO A 213 -10.30 -12.90 -0.62
CA PRO A 213 -9.48 -13.54 -1.64
C PRO A 213 -8.37 -14.34 -0.94
N ARG A 214 -8.11 -15.53 -1.46
CA ARG A 214 -7.55 -16.71 -0.78
C ARG A 214 -6.13 -16.64 -0.17
N GLN A 215 -5.37 -15.55 -0.20
CA GLN A 215 -3.90 -15.70 -0.17
C GLN A 215 -3.16 -15.40 1.14
N VAL A 216 -3.80 -14.78 2.15
CA VAL A 216 -3.15 -14.65 3.48
C VAL A 216 -3.33 -15.89 4.35
N GLN A 217 -4.28 -16.77 4.01
CA GLN A 217 -4.61 -17.95 4.81
C GLN A 217 -3.84 -19.22 4.36
N THR A 218 -3.47 -19.34 3.09
CA THR A 218 -2.84 -20.58 2.57
C THR A 218 -1.33 -20.67 2.81
N HIS A 219 -0.60 -19.55 2.92
CA HIS A 219 0.86 -19.62 3.06
C HIS A 219 1.38 -19.82 4.48
N TYR A 220 0.53 -19.69 5.49
CA TYR A 220 0.88 -20.01 6.88
C TYR A 220 1.06 -21.52 7.11
N GLN A 221 0.55 -22.37 6.20
CA GLN A 221 0.76 -23.82 6.26
C GLN A 221 2.08 -24.25 5.57
N ASP A 222 2.57 -23.50 4.58
CA ASP A 222 3.83 -23.81 3.88
C ASP A 222 5.09 -23.43 4.70
N THR A 223 4.95 -22.48 5.63
CA THR A 223 6.03 -22.06 6.53
C THR A 223 6.33 -23.10 7.61
N VAL A 224 5.32 -23.84 8.08
CA VAL A 224 5.50 -24.95 9.03
C VAL A 224 6.16 -26.16 8.34
N THR A 225 5.85 -26.43 7.07
CA THR A 225 6.50 -27.52 6.32
C THR A 225 7.94 -27.17 5.92
N SER A 226 8.24 -25.94 5.51
CA SER A 226 9.62 -25.56 5.11
C SER A 226 10.60 -25.52 6.30
N SER A 227 10.15 -25.07 7.47
CA SER A 227 10.95 -25.11 8.70
C SER A 227 11.09 -26.54 9.27
N GLN A 228 10.09 -27.42 9.04
CA GLN A 228 10.21 -28.85 9.32
C GLN A 228 11.14 -29.58 8.34
N ILE A 229 11.22 -29.18 7.07
CA ILE A 229 12.15 -29.77 6.08
C ILE A 229 13.61 -29.43 6.43
N HIS A 230 13.90 -28.19 6.86
CA HIS A 230 15.26 -27.83 7.32
C HIS A 230 15.65 -28.54 8.63
N HIS A 231 14.72 -28.71 9.58
CA HIS A 231 14.99 -29.48 10.80
C HIS A 231 15.16 -30.99 10.55
N HIS A 232 14.43 -31.57 9.58
CA HIS A 232 14.62 -32.99 9.22
C HIS A 232 15.92 -33.24 8.47
N LYS A 233 16.37 -32.29 7.63
CA LYS A 233 17.65 -32.43 6.89
C LYS A 233 18.87 -32.32 7.81
N SER A 234 18.80 -31.48 8.85
CA SER A 234 19.86 -31.36 9.85
C SER A 234 19.94 -32.57 10.79
N ARG A 235 18.79 -33.17 11.18
CA ARG A 235 18.76 -34.43 11.96
C ARG A 235 19.26 -35.66 11.19
N ASN A 236 19.04 -35.70 9.87
CA ASN A 236 19.51 -36.82 9.04
C ASN A 236 20.99 -36.72 8.66
N GLN A 237 21.59 -35.53 8.66
CA GLN A 237 23.05 -35.37 8.48
C GLN A 237 23.82 -35.72 9.75
N SER A 238 23.34 -35.30 10.94
CA SER A 238 23.99 -35.69 12.21
C SER A 238 23.89 -37.19 12.51
N SER A 239 22.84 -37.87 12.02
CA SER A 239 22.68 -39.32 12.20
C SER A 239 23.47 -40.16 11.19
N ALA A 240 23.93 -39.56 10.08
CA ALA A 240 24.76 -40.23 9.08
C ALA A 240 26.26 -40.21 9.45
N GLU A 241 26.75 -39.13 10.08
CA GLU A 241 28.14 -39.06 10.55
C GLU A 241 28.41 -39.96 11.76
N VAL A 242 27.43 -40.17 12.65
CA VAL A 242 27.59 -41.07 13.81
C VAL A 242 27.58 -42.56 13.40
N LYS A 243 26.96 -42.91 12.26
CA LYS A 243 26.95 -44.31 11.76
C LYS A 243 28.18 -44.72 10.96
N LEU A 244 28.98 -43.78 10.47
CA LEU A 244 30.22 -44.09 9.74
C LEU A 244 31.43 -44.32 10.65
N HIS A 245 31.37 -43.92 11.93
CA HIS A 245 32.48 -44.11 12.88
C HIS A 245 32.40 -45.41 13.71
N CYS A 246 31.30 -46.17 13.62
CA CYS A 246 31.11 -47.41 14.38
C CYS A 246 31.27 -48.70 13.57
N SER A 247 31.60 -48.63 12.28
CA SER A 247 31.68 -49.81 11.40
C SER A 247 33.10 -50.19 10.96
N SER A 248 34.15 -49.66 11.61
CA SER A 248 35.55 -49.96 11.25
C SER A 248 36.37 -50.65 12.34
N VAL A 249 35.74 -51.12 13.43
CA VAL A 249 36.45 -51.88 14.48
C VAL A 249 35.71 -53.18 14.76
N SER A 250 35.76 -54.12 13.82
CA SER A 250 35.47 -55.55 14.02
C SER A 250 35.81 -56.31 12.73
N ASN A 251 36.59 -57.39 12.84
CA ASN A 251 37.06 -58.32 11.80
C ASN A 251 38.35 -57.96 11.05
N VAL A 252 39.50 -58.23 11.70
CA VAL A 252 40.45 -59.23 11.17
C VAL A 252 40.92 -60.09 12.34
N GLY A 253 40.48 -61.34 12.35
CA GLY A 253 40.91 -62.43 13.22
C GLY A 253 40.53 -63.72 12.51
#